data_AF-A0A949P6J8-F1
#
_entry.id   AF-A0A949P6J8-F1
#
_cell.length_a   1.000
_cell.length_b   1.000
_cell.length_c   1.000
_cell.angle_alpha   90.00
_cell.angle_beta   90.00
_cell.angle_gamma   90.00
#
_symmetry.space_group_name_H-M   'P 1'
#
loop_
_entity.id
_entity.type
_entity.pdbx_description
1 polymer ?
#
loop_
_entity_poly.entity_id
_entity_poly.type
_entity_poly.pdbx_seq_one_letter_code
_entity_poly.pdbx_strand_id
1 'polypeptide(L)'
;VNAADQPVDCDFILPAIARTGRITAAISTDGASPTLASELRNLVTELLTPEVANLAEELSAERAAVHAVGDSTEKIDWKPRVRAALDEALRGNSLRG
;
A
#
# COMPACT_ATOMS: atom_id res chain seq x y z
N VAL A 1 6.03 27.68 7.84
CA VAL A 1 4.66 27.90 8.35
C VAL A 1 3.79 26.78 7.79
N ASN A 2 3.30 25.91 8.67
CA ASN A 2 2.42 24.80 8.32
C ASN A 2 0.97 25.28 8.50
N ALA A 3 0.10 25.01 7.53
CA ALA A 3 -1.27 25.52 7.45
C ALA A 3 -2.23 24.75 8.39
N ALA A 4 -1.84 24.59 9.66
CA ALA A 4 -2.64 23.87 10.66
C ALA A 4 -3.54 24.79 11.49
N ASP A 5 -3.39 26.12 11.39
CA ASP A 5 -4.04 27.09 12.30
C ASP A 5 -5.12 27.98 11.64
N GLN A 6 -5.73 27.57 10.52
CA GLN A 6 -6.84 28.32 9.88
C GLN A 6 -8.06 27.41 9.64
N PRO A 7 -9.00 27.31 10.59
CA PRO A 7 -10.09 26.34 10.54
C PRO A 7 -11.37 26.94 9.91
N VAL A 8 -11.31 27.51 8.69
CA VAL A 8 -12.56 27.99 8.04
C VAL A 8 -12.82 27.56 6.61
N ASP A 9 -11.87 26.99 5.87
CA ASP A 9 -12.13 26.43 4.53
C ASP A 9 -11.23 25.23 4.23
N CYS A 10 -11.23 24.21 5.10
CA CYS A 10 -10.51 22.96 4.84
C CYS A 10 -11.49 21.89 4.33
N ASP A 11 -11.83 21.95 3.04
CA ASP A 11 -12.42 20.83 2.29
C ASP A 11 -11.42 19.68 2.06
N PHE A 12 -10.22 19.75 2.66
CA PHE A 12 -9.15 18.80 2.41
C PHE A 12 -8.83 17.97 3.66
N ILE A 13 -9.38 16.77 3.69
CA ILE A 13 -8.99 15.73 4.66
C ILE A 13 -7.71 15.08 4.15
N LEU A 14 -6.60 15.33 4.86
CA LEU A 14 -5.33 14.64 4.60
C LEU A 14 -5.47 13.15 4.99
N PRO A 15 -5.32 12.21 4.07
CA PRO A 15 -5.40 10.79 4.38
C PRO A 15 -4.19 10.34 5.22
N ALA A 16 -4.40 9.32 6.05
CA ALA A 16 -3.32 8.61 6.73
C ALA A 16 -2.57 7.75 5.70
N ILE A 17 -1.26 7.98 5.54
CA ILE A 17 -0.43 7.30 4.54
C ILE A 17 0.44 6.20 5.18
N ALA A 18 0.44 5.02 4.56
CA ALA A 18 1.45 3.97 4.75
C ALA A 18 2.26 3.80 3.45
N ARG A 19 3.57 3.67 3.56
CA ARG A 19 4.46 3.50 2.40
C ARG A 19 5.64 2.59 2.74
N THR A 20 5.89 1.64 1.85
CA THR A 20 7.08 0.79 1.87
C THR A 20 7.52 0.55 0.43
N GLY A 21 8.75 0.92 0.08
CA GLY A 21 9.26 0.82 -1.30
C GLY A 21 8.34 1.52 -2.32
N ARG A 22 7.94 0.79 -3.38
CA ARG A 22 7.00 1.27 -4.41
C ARG A 22 5.54 1.32 -3.99
N ILE A 23 5.18 0.77 -2.83
CA ILE A 23 3.79 0.63 -2.40
C ILE A 23 3.40 1.83 -1.55
N THR A 24 2.28 2.46 -1.90
CA THR A 24 1.66 3.52 -1.10
C THR A 24 0.20 3.19 -0.88
N ALA A 25 -0.24 3.20 0.39
CA ALA A 25 -1.64 3.09 0.77
C ALA A 25 -2.08 4.39 1.44
N ALA A 26 -3.25 4.88 1.05
CA ALA A 26 -3.88 6.06 1.62
C ALA A 26 -5.23 5.67 2.24
N ILE A 27 -5.40 5.96 3.52
CA ILE A 27 -6.61 5.66 4.28
C ILE A 27 -7.30 6.98 4.61
N SER A 28 -8.57 7.11 4.25
CA SER A 28 -9.41 8.27 4.61
C SER A 28 -10.75 7.79 5.17
N THR A 29 -11.28 8.55 6.12
CA THR A 29 -12.61 8.36 6.70
C THR A 29 -13.56 9.50 6.33
N ASP A 30 -13.21 10.29 5.32
CA ASP A 30 -13.95 11.50 4.92
C ASP A 30 -14.21 12.45 6.10
N GLY A 31 -13.21 12.58 6.98
CA GLY A 31 -13.28 13.43 8.18
C GLY A 31 -14.07 12.83 9.34
N ALA A 32 -14.74 11.68 9.17
CA ALA A 32 -15.58 11.09 10.21
C ALA A 32 -14.78 10.64 11.45
N SER A 33 -13.54 10.15 11.26
CA SER A 33 -12.70 9.71 12.39
C SER A 33 -11.21 9.68 12.01
N PRO A 34 -10.41 10.64 12.49
CA PRO A 34 -8.95 10.61 12.34
C PRO A 34 -8.30 9.43 13.06
N THR A 35 -8.83 9.03 14.21
CA THR A 35 -8.34 7.87 14.98
C THR A 35 -8.52 6.58 14.19
N LEU A 36 -9.71 6.33 13.62
CA LEU A 36 -9.94 5.13 12.81
C LEU A 36 -9.04 5.09 11.58
N ALA A 37 -8.85 6.24 10.89
CA ALA A 37 -7.94 6.33 9.76
C ALA A 37 -6.49 5.95 10.15
N SER A 38 -6.06 6.40 11.33
CA SER A 38 -4.72 6.13 11.87
C SER A 38 -4.53 4.66 12.24
N GLU A 39 -5.50 4.05 12.92
CA GLU A 39 -5.45 2.62 13.30
C GLU A 39 -5.45 1.71 12.07
N LEU A 40 -6.31 1.97 11.08
CA LEU A 40 -6.30 1.22 9.82
C LEU A 40 -4.97 1.39 9.07
N ARG A 41 -4.40 2.60 9.07
CA ARG A 41 -3.06 2.84 8.50
C ARG A 41 -1.98 2.04 9.21
N ASN A 42 -2.05 1.88 10.54
CA ASN A 42 -1.11 1.05 11.30
C ASN A 42 -1.22 -0.42 10.90
N LEU A 43 -2.44 -0.96 10.83
CA LEU A 43 -2.69 -2.33 10.36
C LEU A 43 -2.17 -2.57 8.94
N VAL A 44 -2.40 -1.61 8.02
CA VAL A 44 -1.85 -1.70 6.66
C VAL A 44 -0.33 -1.65 6.69
N THR A 45 0.28 -0.81 7.54
CA THR A 45 1.74 -0.72 7.66
C THR A 45 2.35 -2.06 8.06
N GLU A 46 1.70 -2.82 8.94
CA GLU A 46 2.15 -4.16 9.32
C GLU A 46 2.08 -5.16 8.16
N LEU A 47 1.17 -4.98 7.20
CA LEU A 47 1.09 -5.81 6.00
C LEU A 47 2.14 -5.45 4.94
N LEU A 48 2.64 -4.21 4.95
CA LEU A 48 3.65 -3.74 4.00
C LEU A 48 5.05 -4.17 4.43
N THR A 49 5.26 -5.48 4.52
CA THR A 49 6.55 -6.09 4.92
C THR A 49 7.62 -5.91 3.84
N PRO A 50 8.92 -6.10 4.17
CA PRO A 50 10.00 -6.08 3.18
C PRO A 50 9.77 -7.06 2.02
N GLU A 51 9.21 -8.24 2.28
CA GLU A 51 8.91 -9.26 1.27
C GLU A 51 7.85 -8.76 0.27
N VAL A 52 6.79 -8.11 0.76
CA VAL A 52 5.76 -7.51 -0.09
C VAL A 52 6.34 -6.35 -0.91
N ALA A 53 7.24 -5.55 -0.33
CA ALA A 53 7.93 -4.48 -1.05
C ALA A 53 8.86 -5.02 -2.15
N ASN A 54 9.62 -6.09 -1.87
CA ASN A 54 10.48 -6.75 -2.84
C ASN A 54 9.67 -7.37 -3.99
N LEU A 55 8.53 -7.99 -3.69
CA LEU A 55 7.63 -8.49 -4.73
C LEU A 55 7.18 -7.37 -5.68
N ALA A 56 6.92 -6.16 -5.18
CA ALA A 56 6.57 -5.03 -6.05
C ALA A 56 7.72 -4.63 -6.99
N GLU A 57 8.97 -4.72 -6.55
CA GLU A 57 10.15 -4.51 -7.42
C GLU A 57 10.25 -5.61 -8.49
N GLU A 58 10.12 -6.87 -8.10
CA GLU A 58 10.18 -8.03 -9.01
C GLU A 58 9.11 -7.94 -10.10
N LEU A 59 7.85 -7.71 -9.72
CA LEU A 59 6.74 -7.58 -10.66
C LEU A 59 6.94 -6.40 -11.62
N SER A 60 7.51 -5.29 -11.12
CA SER A 60 7.86 -4.14 -11.97
C SER A 60 8.95 -4.48 -12.98
N ALA A 61 10.00 -5.21 -12.56
CA ALA A 61 11.09 -5.62 -13.43
C ALA A 61 10.62 -6.63 -14.50
N GLU A 62 9.81 -7.61 -14.11
CA GLU A 62 9.24 -8.60 -15.03
C GLU A 62 8.31 -7.94 -16.06
N ARG A 63 7.44 -7.01 -15.64
CA ARG A 63 6.60 -6.23 -16.55
C ARG A 63 7.44 -5.41 -17.53
N ALA A 64 8.52 -4.79 -17.07
CA ALA A 64 9.42 -4.04 -17.94
C ALA A 64 10.11 -4.94 -18.97
N ALA A 65 10.53 -6.15 -18.58
CA ALA A 65 11.16 -7.12 -19.47
C ALA A 65 10.20 -7.60 -20.57
N VAL A 66 8.94 -7.88 -20.24
CA VAL A 66 7.90 -8.25 -21.22
C VAL A 66 7.66 -7.12 -22.22
N HIS A 67 7.54 -5.87 -21.76
CA HIS A 67 7.36 -4.74 -22.66
C HIS A 67 8.58 -4.47 -23.54
N ALA A 68 9.81 -4.74 -23.06
CA ALA A 68 11.03 -4.51 -23.82
C ALA A 68 11.13 -5.40 -25.08
N VAL A 69 10.46 -6.56 -25.09
CA VAL A 69 10.38 -7.45 -26.25
C VAL A 69 9.13 -7.20 -27.12
N GLY A 70 8.34 -6.17 -26.80
CA GLY A 70 7.13 -5.79 -27.54
C GLY A 70 5.87 -6.57 -27.16
N ASP A 71 5.93 -7.41 -26.13
CA ASP A 71 4.79 -8.19 -25.66
C ASP A 71 3.96 -7.43 -24.60
N SER A 72 2.75 -7.95 -24.33
CA SER A 72 1.82 -7.39 -23.34
C SER A 72 1.73 -8.28 -22.09
N THR A 73 1.66 -7.66 -20.91
CA THR A 73 1.45 -8.38 -19.64
C THR A 73 -0.02 -8.72 -19.34
N GLU A 74 -0.98 -8.35 -20.19
CA GLU A 74 -2.42 -8.53 -19.92
C GLU A 74 -2.83 -9.99 -19.72
N LYS A 75 -2.12 -10.93 -20.36
CA LYS A 75 -2.39 -12.37 -20.25
C LYS A 75 -1.69 -13.04 -19.08
N ILE A 76 -0.80 -12.33 -18.39
CA ILE A 76 -0.04 -12.89 -17.27
C ILE A 76 -0.89 -12.80 -16.00
N ASP A 77 -1.17 -13.94 -15.38
CA ASP A 77 -1.89 -13.96 -14.10
C ASP A 77 -0.92 -13.78 -12.93
N TRP A 78 -0.79 -12.54 -12.46
CA TRP A 78 0.03 -12.18 -11.31
C TRP A 78 -0.64 -12.50 -9.96
N LYS A 79 -1.96 -12.73 -9.95
CA LYS A 79 -2.75 -12.84 -8.72
C LYS A 79 -2.27 -13.94 -7.79
N PRO A 80 -1.89 -15.15 -8.25
CA PRO A 80 -1.45 -16.21 -7.34
C PRO A 80 -0.20 -15.82 -6.54
N ARG A 81 0.79 -15.19 -7.19
CA ARG A 81 2.01 -14.69 -6.53
C ARG A 81 1.70 -13.58 -5.53
N VAL A 82 0.88 -12.61 -5.94
CA VAL A 82 0.47 -11.50 -5.06
C VAL A 82 -0.29 -12.02 -3.84
N ARG A 83 -1.25 -12.94 -4.03
CA ARG A 83 -2.02 -13.53 -2.93
C ARG A 83 -1.15 -14.31 -1.97
N ALA A 84 -0.24 -15.16 -2.47
CA ALA A 84 0.66 -15.93 -1.63
C ALA A 84 1.52 -15.04 -0.72
N ALA A 85 2.08 -13.95 -1.26
CA ALA A 85 2.89 -13.01 -0.48
C ALA A 85 2.06 -12.24 0.57
N LEU A 86 0.85 -11.80 0.22
CA LEU A 86 -0.04 -11.14 1.19
C LEU A 86 -0.48 -12.10 2.30
N ASP A 87 -0.80 -13.35 1.97
CA ASP A 87 -1.19 -14.36 2.95
C ASP A 87 -0.01 -14.70 3.89
N GLU A 88 1.23 -14.69 3.38
CA GLU A 88 2.43 -14.85 4.19
C GLU A 88 2.64 -13.68 5.15
N ALA A 89 2.51 -12.44 4.67
CA ALA A 89 2.56 -11.25 5.52
C ALA A 89 1.49 -11.29 6.63
N LEU A 90 0.26 -11.68 6.28
CA LEU A 90 -0.84 -11.83 7.24
C LEU A 90 -0.56 -12.89 8.31
N ARG A 91 -0.01 -14.06 7.92
CA ARG A 91 0.40 -15.11 8.85
C ARG A 91 1.52 -14.62 9.78
N GLY A 92 2.51 -13.93 9.24
CA GLY A 92 3.62 -13.36 10.02
C GLY A 92 3.14 -12.39 11.11
N ASN A 93 2.12 -11.59 10.83
CA ASN A 93 1.54 -10.66 11.80
C ASN A 93 0.75 -11.40 12.90
N SER A 94 0.02 -12.44 12.54
CA SER A 94 -0.77 -13.24 13.50
C SER A 94 0.10 -13.97 14.54
N LEU A 95 1.37 -14.23 14.23
CA LEU A 95 2.33 -14.85 15.15
C LEU A 95 3.03 -13.86 16.10
N ARG A 96 2.80 -12.56 15.93
CA ARG A 96 3.40 -11.49 16.76
C ARG A 96 2.45 -10.95 17.83
N GLY A 97 1.18 -11.33 17.79
CA GLY A 97 0.12 -10.91 18.72
C GLY A 97 -0.10 -11.85 19.89
#